data_AF-A0A1U7PQU0-F1
#
_entry.id   AF-A0A1U7PQU0-F1
#
_cell.length_a   1.000
_cell.length_b   1.000
_cell.length_c   1.000
_cell.angle_alpha   90.00
_cell.angle_beta   90.00
_cell.angle_gamma   90.00
#
_symmetry.space_group_name_H-M   'P 1'
#
loop_
_entity.id
_entity.type
_entity.pdbx_description
1 polymer ?
#
loop_
_entity_poly.entity_id
_entity_poly.type
_entity_poly.pdbx_seq_one_letter_code
_entity_poly.pdbx_strand_id
1 'polypeptide(L)'
;MMRDEIYDRQTELRMRMTELGRIKKRYEAKEAERQEAKRERDRLQARLTKEQQDVLRLGQFSFANKFRQLTGKMDEIMEKELNEAAEAELKFNEAEKVLLDLEEETAALKTELDRPEYEFLDDDWDAFLQEKEIWMRNNDTGAITKLQQVADERATLQSMRREIEEAIHAGREAQRVLDSAVDQLGNAEGMSMWDTFLGGGMVVTAMKYSSINSSDDKIHRAQRALRRFQSELADVENFDTARLTVNKRDFLNFSDFFFDNMFTDWMVHSRITDAKSQLDGVLADVERILRELADRLKRTDAEIARLAEREKEIILS
;
A
#
# COMPACT_ATOMS: atom_id res chain seq x y z
N MET A 1 37.63 8.09 -19.12
CA MET A 1 37.04 6.82 -19.56
C MET A 1 36.71 6.93 -21.03
N MET A 2 37.22 6.01 -21.85
CA MET A 2 36.87 5.97 -23.28
C MET A 2 35.46 5.40 -23.44
N ARG A 3 34.76 5.75 -24.53
CA ARG A 3 33.40 5.26 -24.80
C ARG A 3 33.33 3.72 -24.71
N ASP A 4 34.30 3.05 -25.32
CA ASP A 4 34.34 1.58 -25.39
C ASP A 4 34.51 0.95 -23.99
N GLU A 5 35.29 1.57 -23.11
CA GLU A 5 35.50 1.13 -21.72
C GLU A 5 34.20 1.16 -20.89
N ILE A 6 33.33 2.16 -21.12
CA ILE A 6 32.00 2.23 -20.47
C ILE A 6 31.08 1.13 -20.98
N TYR A 7 31.07 0.87 -22.30
CA TYR A 7 30.23 -0.17 -22.89
C TYR A 7 30.65 -1.57 -22.45
N ASP A 8 31.96 -1.83 -22.39
CA ASP A 8 32.49 -3.11 -21.94
C ASP A 8 32.13 -3.36 -20.47
N ARG A 9 32.34 -2.37 -19.59
CA ARG A 9 31.98 -2.48 -18.17
C ARG A 9 30.46 -2.63 -17.96
N GLN A 10 29.64 -1.91 -18.73
CA GLN A 10 28.18 -2.08 -18.70
C GLN A 10 27.76 -3.50 -19.07
N THR A 11 28.39 -4.07 -20.10
CA THR A 11 28.09 -5.41 -20.60
C THR A 11 28.47 -6.47 -19.58
N GLU A 12 29.65 -6.34 -18.97
CA GLU A 12 30.13 -7.23 -17.92
C GLU A 12 29.20 -7.23 -16.70
N LEU A 13 28.85 -6.06 -16.17
CA LEU A 13 27.95 -5.97 -15.01
C LEU A 13 26.56 -6.54 -15.34
N ARG A 14 26.00 -6.25 -16.53
CA ARG A 14 24.72 -6.84 -16.97
C ARG A 14 24.79 -8.36 -17.07
N MET A 15 25.89 -8.91 -17.56
CA MET A 15 26.09 -10.35 -17.63
C MET A 15 26.06 -10.96 -16.23
N ARG A 16 26.80 -10.39 -15.28
CA ARG A 16 26.84 -10.85 -13.88
C ARG A 16 25.47 -10.74 -13.21
N MET A 17 24.75 -9.64 -13.38
CA MET A 17 23.38 -9.47 -12.83
C MET A 17 22.40 -10.48 -13.42
N THR A 18 22.51 -10.76 -14.72
CA THR A 18 21.67 -11.76 -15.38
C THR A 18 21.94 -13.14 -14.82
N GLU A 19 23.21 -13.49 -14.60
CA GLU A 19 23.59 -14.77 -14.05
C GLU A 19 23.14 -14.93 -12.60
N LEU A 20 23.37 -13.92 -11.75
CA LEU A 20 22.85 -13.87 -10.38
C LEU A 20 21.32 -14.05 -10.36
N GLY A 21 20.61 -13.37 -11.26
CA GLY A 21 19.15 -13.50 -11.40
C GLY A 21 18.70 -14.91 -11.80
N ARG A 22 19.46 -15.61 -12.63
CA ARG A 22 19.20 -17.02 -12.99
C ARG A 22 19.43 -17.95 -11.82
N ILE A 23 20.56 -17.80 -11.12
CA ILE A 23 20.90 -18.61 -9.93
C ILE A 23 19.83 -18.42 -8.86
N LYS A 24 19.41 -17.17 -8.59
CA LYS A 24 18.37 -16.86 -7.62
C LYS A 24 17.04 -17.52 -7.96
N LYS A 25 16.59 -17.45 -9.22
CA LYS A 25 15.37 -18.14 -9.67
C LYS A 25 15.45 -19.66 -9.53
N ARG A 26 16.61 -20.26 -9.86
CA ARG A 26 16.83 -21.70 -9.69
C ARG A 26 16.79 -22.08 -8.21
N TYR A 27 17.43 -21.29 -7.35
CA TYR A 27 17.41 -21.48 -5.90
C TYR A 27 16.00 -21.40 -5.34
N GLU A 28 15.22 -20.38 -5.69
CA GLU A 28 13.84 -20.22 -5.24
C GLU A 28 12.94 -21.40 -5.68
N ALA A 29 13.09 -21.87 -6.91
CA ALA A 29 12.35 -23.04 -7.41
C ALA A 29 12.72 -24.32 -6.65
N LYS A 30 14.02 -24.56 -6.44
CA LYS A 30 14.51 -25.75 -5.74
C LYS A 30 14.22 -25.72 -4.24
N GLU A 31 14.26 -24.57 -3.61
CA GLU A 31 13.84 -24.42 -2.22
C GLU A 31 12.34 -24.69 -2.07
N ALA A 32 11.50 -24.29 -3.04
CA ALA A 32 10.09 -24.65 -3.04
C ALA A 32 9.87 -26.17 -3.16
N GLU A 33 10.56 -26.84 -4.10
CA GLU A 33 10.55 -28.31 -4.24
C GLU A 33 10.99 -29.00 -2.94
N ARG A 34 12.07 -28.52 -2.32
CA ARG A 34 12.59 -29.03 -1.05
C ARG A 34 11.58 -28.91 0.08
N GLN A 35 10.90 -27.77 0.20
CA GLN A 35 9.87 -27.58 1.24
C GLN A 35 8.67 -28.52 1.03
N GLU A 36 8.30 -28.81 -0.22
CA GLU A 36 7.26 -29.80 -0.53
C GLU A 36 7.71 -31.22 -0.20
N ALA A 37 8.90 -31.63 -0.63
CA ALA A 37 9.49 -32.93 -0.31
C ALA A 37 9.61 -33.14 1.22
N LYS A 38 9.99 -32.09 1.96
CA LYS A 38 10.05 -32.12 3.43
C LYS A 38 8.68 -32.41 4.05
N ARG A 39 7.63 -31.73 3.59
CA ARG A 39 6.25 -31.96 4.06
C ARG A 39 5.78 -33.37 3.77
N GLU A 40 6.11 -33.91 2.60
CA GLU A 40 5.75 -35.28 2.24
C GLU A 40 6.51 -36.31 3.08
N ARG A 41 7.82 -36.12 3.29
CA ARG A 41 8.63 -36.94 4.19
C ARG A 41 8.06 -36.94 5.61
N ASP A 42 7.68 -35.77 6.14
CA ASP A 42 7.05 -35.64 7.46
C ASP A 42 5.71 -36.38 7.54
N ARG A 43 4.88 -36.32 6.48
CA ARG A 43 3.62 -37.08 6.41
C ARG A 43 3.85 -38.59 6.38
N LEU A 44 4.79 -39.05 5.57
CA LEU A 44 5.15 -40.47 5.48
C LEU A 44 5.76 -40.98 6.79
N GLN A 45 6.53 -40.15 7.49
CA GLN A 45 7.05 -40.46 8.82
C GLN A 45 5.92 -40.69 9.84
N ALA A 46 4.91 -39.81 9.84
CA ALA A 46 3.76 -39.94 10.71
C ALA A 46 2.96 -41.22 10.38
N ARG A 47 2.81 -41.55 9.10
CA ARG A 47 2.18 -42.80 8.66
C ARG A 47 2.97 -44.03 9.10
N LEU A 48 4.28 -44.06 8.84
CA LEU A 48 5.17 -45.15 9.24
C LEU A 48 5.11 -45.37 10.76
N THR A 49 5.14 -44.30 11.55
CA THR A 49 5.02 -44.37 13.01
C THR A 49 3.69 -45.02 13.43
N LYS A 50 2.61 -44.74 12.71
CA LYS A 50 1.30 -45.34 12.97
C LYS A 50 1.28 -46.84 12.62
N GLU A 51 1.75 -47.23 11.43
CA GLU A 51 1.78 -48.65 11.03
C GLU A 51 2.67 -49.46 11.99
N GLN A 52 3.83 -48.90 12.41
CA GLN A 52 4.69 -49.53 13.41
C GLN A 52 3.99 -49.71 14.78
N GLN A 53 3.17 -48.74 15.21
CA GLN A 53 2.38 -48.88 16.44
C GLN A 53 1.27 -49.92 16.31
N ASP A 54 0.62 -50.03 15.16
CA ASP A 54 -0.46 -51.00 14.93
C ASP A 54 0.10 -52.43 14.90
N VAL A 55 1.28 -52.65 14.29
CA VAL A 55 2.04 -53.91 14.40
C VAL A 55 2.38 -54.24 15.86
N LEU A 56 2.88 -53.28 16.65
CA LEU A 56 3.21 -53.49 18.06
C LEU A 56 1.97 -53.83 18.92
N ARG A 57 0.84 -53.15 18.68
CA ARG A 57 -0.42 -53.41 19.39
C ARG A 57 -0.97 -54.80 19.09
N LEU A 58 -0.93 -55.22 17.82
CA LEU A 58 -1.31 -56.57 17.41
C LEU A 58 -0.44 -57.63 18.08
N GLY A 59 0.88 -57.41 18.15
CA GLY A 59 1.82 -58.30 18.82
C GLY A 59 1.56 -58.47 20.33
N GLN A 60 1.29 -57.38 21.05
CA GLN A 60 1.11 -57.40 22.50
C GLN A 60 -0.28 -57.84 22.98
N PHE A 61 -1.36 -57.43 22.28
CA PHE A 61 -2.74 -57.71 22.72
C PHE A 61 -3.34 -58.99 22.12
N SER A 62 -2.90 -59.41 20.93
CA SER A 62 -3.49 -60.59 20.26
C SER A 62 -3.01 -61.91 20.89
N PHE A 63 -1.75 -61.95 21.36
CA PHE A 63 -1.18 -63.12 22.05
C PHE A 63 -1.91 -63.49 23.35
N ALA A 64 -2.29 -62.48 24.15
CA ALA A 64 -2.82 -62.70 25.49
C ALA A 64 -4.31 -63.12 25.52
N ASN A 65 -5.14 -62.61 24.61
CA ASN A 65 -6.61 -62.69 24.77
C ASN A 65 -7.33 -63.67 23.82
N LYS A 66 -6.71 -64.14 22.73
CA LYS A 66 -7.43 -64.86 21.65
C LYS A 66 -6.83 -66.21 21.19
N PHE A 67 -5.88 -66.79 21.94
CA PHE A 67 -5.25 -68.08 21.63
C PHE A 67 -6.23 -69.27 21.49
N ARG A 68 -7.49 -69.12 21.90
CA ARG A 68 -8.45 -70.24 22.00
C ARG A 68 -9.31 -70.54 20.77
N GLN A 69 -9.31 -69.75 19.68
CA GLN A 69 -10.25 -70.00 18.55
C GLN A 69 -9.75 -69.73 17.10
N LEU A 70 -8.61 -69.08 16.84
CA LEU A 70 -8.44 -68.36 15.55
C LEU A 70 -6.99 -68.20 15.03
N THR A 71 -6.14 -69.20 15.17
CA THR A 71 -4.71 -69.13 14.76
C THR A 71 -4.50 -68.69 13.30
N GLY A 72 -5.18 -69.30 12.33
CA GLY A 72 -4.95 -68.96 10.91
C GLY A 72 -5.38 -67.55 10.48
N LYS A 73 -6.48 -67.00 11.02
CA LYS A 73 -6.95 -65.64 10.68
C LYS A 73 -6.09 -64.55 11.31
N MET A 74 -5.42 -64.86 12.43
CA MET A 74 -4.52 -63.91 13.09
C MET A 74 -3.18 -63.78 12.36
N ASP A 75 -2.67 -64.89 11.82
CA ASP A 75 -1.46 -64.89 11.00
C ASP A 75 -1.67 -64.03 9.75
N GLU A 76 -2.81 -64.15 9.07
CA GLU A 76 -3.18 -63.31 7.91
C GLU A 76 -3.24 -61.81 8.25
N ILE A 77 -3.78 -61.44 9.43
CA ILE A 77 -3.86 -60.04 9.86
C ILE A 77 -2.47 -59.50 10.18
N MET A 78 -1.64 -60.27 10.88
CA MET A 78 -0.27 -59.87 11.20
C MET A 78 0.59 -59.70 9.94
N GLU A 79 0.48 -60.64 8.99
CA GLU A 79 1.17 -60.55 7.71
C GLU A 79 0.78 -59.30 6.93
N LYS A 80 -0.52 -58.97 6.91
CA LYS A 80 -1.01 -57.74 6.28
C LYS A 80 -0.39 -56.47 6.90
N GLU A 81 -0.36 -56.39 8.21
CA GLU A 81 0.10 -55.19 8.94
C GLU A 81 1.63 -55.04 8.84
N LEU A 82 2.37 -56.15 8.81
CA LEU A 82 3.79 -56.15 8.49
C LEU A 82 4.05 -55.66 7.06
N ASN A 83 3.24 -56.08 6.09
CA ASN A 83 3.35 -55.59 4.71
C ASN A 83 3.04 -54.09 4.60
N GLU A 84 2.00 -53.60 5.29
CA GLU A 84 1.65 -52.17 5.33
C GLU A 84 2.76 -51.33 5.98
N ALA A 85 3.37 -51.81 7.06
CA ALA A 85 4.52 -51.17 7.70
C ALA A 85 5.76 -51.16 6.79
N ALA A 86 6.07 -52.27 6.11
CA ALA A 86 7.19 -52.36 5.18
C ALA A 86 7.00 -51.43 3.96
N GLU A 87 5.78 -51.32 3.42
CA GLU A 87 5.48 -50.38 2.34
C GLU A 87 5.63 -48.93 2.80
N ALA A 88 5.14 -48.60 4.00
CA ALA A 88 5.30 -47.26 4.58
C ALA A 88 6.77 -46.90 4.82
N GLU A 89 7.59 -47.87 5.25
CA GLU A 89 9.03 -47.70 5.45
C GLU A 89 9.76 -47.44 4.14
N LEU A 90 9.44 -48.20 3.08
CA LEU A 90 10.03 -48.00 1.76
C LEU A 90 9.72 -46.60 1.22
N LYS A 91 8.45 -46.18 1.31
CA LYS A 91 8.02 -44.84 0.87
C LYS A 91 8.69 -43.73 1.67
N PHE A 92 8.78 -43.88 2.99
CA PHE A 92 9.46 -42.91 3.85
C PHE A 92 10.94 -42.79 3.48
N ASN A 93 11.65 -43.91 3.32
CA ASN A 93 13.06 -43.93 2.96
C ASN A 93 13.31 -43.33 1.57
N GLU A 94 12.40 -43.54 0.61
CA GLU A 94 12.48 -42.91 -0.71
C GLU A 94 12.29 -41.38 -0.60
N ALA A 95 11.28 -40.92 0.15
CA ALA A 95 11.06 -39.50 0.39
C ALA A 95 12.21 -38.82 1.16
N GLU A 96 12.86 -39.55 2.07
CA GLU A 96 14.05 -39.07 2.78
C GLU A 96 15.23 -38.85 1.82
N LYS A 97 15.48 -39.79 0.91
CA LYS A 97 16.53 -39.62 -0.12
C LYS A 97 16.25 -38.43 -1.03
N VAL A 98 15.02 -38.28 -1.51
CA VAL A 98 14.62 -37.12 -2.34
C VAL A 98 14.85 -35.81 -1.59
N LEU A 99 14.51 -35.75 -0.30
CA LEU A 99 14.76 -34.56 0.51
C LEU A 99 16.25 -34.27 0.65
N LEU A 100 17.09 -35.29 0.88
CA LEU A 100 18.54 -35.14 0.98
C LEU A 100 19.15 -34.62 -0.33
N ASP A 101 18.75 -35.19 -1.48
CA ASP A 101 19.22 -34.75 -2.80
C ASP A 101 18.87 -33.26 -3.03
N LEU A 102 17.65 -32.84 -2.68
CA LEU A 102 17.21 -31.45 -2.78
C LEU A 102 17.93 -30.52 -1.78
N GLU A 103 18.29 -31.03 -0.61
CA GLU A 103 19.11 -30.30 0.38
C GLU A 103 20.53 -30.04 -0.14
N GLU A 104 21.14 -31.03 -0.78
CA GLU A 104 22.45 -30.87 -1.43
C GLU A 104 22.38 -29.87 -2.61
N GLU A 105 21.36 -29.98 -3.48
CA GLU A 105 21.16 -29.06 -4.60
C GLU A 105 20.94 -27.61 -4.14
N THR A 106 20.09 -27.40 -3.14
CA THR A 106 19.82 -26.07 -2.59
C THR A 106 21.03 -25.47 -1.87
N ALA A 107 21.81 -26.29 -1.16
CA ALA A 107 23.05 -25.84 -0.52
C ALA A 107 24.12 -25.44 -1.56
N ALA A 108 24.24 -26.18 -2.66
CA ALA A 108 25.16 -25.85 -3.76
C ALA A 108 24.77 -24.51 -4.42
N LEU A 109 23.48 -24.32 -4.73
CA LEU A 109 22.97 -23.05 -5.27
C LEU A 109 23.14 -21.89 -4.28
N LYS A 110 22.94 -22.14 -2.99
CA LYS A 110 23.15 -21.12 -1.95
C LYS A 110 24.61 -20.68 -1.87
N THR A 111 25.54 -21.64 -1.94
CA THR A 111 26.99 -21.35 -2.02
C THR A 111 27.34 -20.54 -3.27
N GLU A 112 26.66 -20.79 -4.39
CA GLU A 112 26.83 -20.02 -5.63
C GLU A 112 26.30 -18.58 -5.49
N LEU A 113 25.17 -18.38 -4.82
CA LEU A 113 24.63 -17.04 -4.49
C LEU A 113 25.55 -16.25 -3.56
N ASP A 114 26.24 -16.93 -2.63
CA ASP A 114 27.09 -16.31 -1.62
C ASP A 114 28.53 -16.08 -2.12
N ARG A 115 28.79 -16.18 -3.44
CA ARG A 115 30.10 -15.87 -4.01
C ARG A 115 30.43 -14.37 -3.81
N PRO A 116 31.69 -14.03 -3.48
CA PRO A 116 32.11 -12.63 -3.27
C PRO A 116 31.87 -11.71 -4.47
N GLU A 117 31.87 -12.27 -5.69
CA GLU A 117 31.58 -11.53 -6.93
C GLU A 117 30.16 -10.95 -7.01
N TYR A 118 29.23 -11.41 -6.16
CA TYR A 118 27.85 -10.95 -6.08
C TYR A 118 27.56 -10.08 -4.85
N GLU A 119 28.45 -10.05 -3.87
CA GLU A 119 28.21 -9.43 -2.55
C GLU A 119 27.84 -7.94 -2.65
N PHE A 120 28.51 -7.22 -3.55
CA PHE A 120 28.31 -5.79 -3.78
C PHE A 120 27.85 -5.49 -5.21
N LEU A 121 27.32 -6.48 -5.95
CA LEU A 121 27.04 -6.30 -7.37
C LEU A 121 25.96 -5.23 -7.63
N ASP A 122 24.96 -5.12 -6.76
CA ASP A 122 23.94 -4.08 -6.85
C ASP A 122 24.55 -2.68 -6.59
N ASP A 123 25.43 -2.55 -5.60
CA ASP A 123 26.14 -1.30 -5.29
C ASP A 123 27.11 -0.91 -6.43
N ASP A 124 27.83 -1.89 -6.99
CA ASP A 124 28.73 -1.72 -8.14
C ASP A 124 27.96 -1.24 -9.38
N TRP A 125 26.74 -1.75 -9.58
CA TRP A 125 25.86 -1.34 -10.65
C TRP A 125 25.37 0.10 -10.46
N ASP A 126 24.93 0.45 -9.26
CA ASP A 126 24.47 1.80 -8.95
C ASP A 126 25.60 2.84 -9.05
N ALA A 127 26.80 2.51 -8.57
CA ALA A 127 27.98 3.34 -8.73
C ALA A 127 28.35 3.52 -10.21
N PHE A 128 28.30 2.43 -11.00
CA PHE A 128 28.54 2.50 -12.44
C PHE A 128 27.54 3.41 -13.16
N LEU A 129 26.24 3.36 -12.80
CA LEU A 129 25.24 4.25 -13.41
C LEU A 129 25.53 5.73 -13.14
N GLN A 130 25.95 6.07 -11.91
CA GLN A 130 26.34 7.44 -11.58
C GLN A 130 27.56 7.90 -12.39
N GLU A 131 28.58 7.04 -12.51
CA GLU A 131 29.75 7.32 -13.34
C GLU A 131 29.37 7.52 -14.82
N LYS A 132 28.52 6.64 -15.35
CA LYS A 132 28.04 6.72 -16.75
C LYS A 132 27.24 7.99 -16.97
N GLU A 133 26.38 8.38 -16.04
CA GLU A 133 25.62 9.63 -16.11
C GLU A 133 26.56 10.85 -16.19
N ILE A 134 27.57 10.94 -15.31
CA ILE A 134 28.57 12.02 -15.33
C ILE A 134 29.32 12.05 -16.67
N TRP A 135 29.68 10.88 -17.20
CA TRP A 135 30.34 10.79 -18.49
C TRP A 135 29.43 11.28 -19.63
N MET A 136 28.16 10.85 -19.67
CA MET A 136 27.19 11.27 -20.69
C MET A 136 26.95 12.77 -20.63
N ARG A 137 26.83 13.34 -19.42
CA ARG A 137 26.67 14.79 -19.22
C ARG A 137 27.84 15.61 -19.73
N ASN A 138 29.04 15.02 -19.88
CA ASN A 138 30.24 15.71 -20.36
C ASN A 138 30.58 15.41 -21.83
N ASN A 139 30.04 14.34 -22.42
CA ASN A 139 30.51 13.81 -23.71
C ASN A 139 29.38 13.53 -24.73
N ASP A 140 28.10 13.56 -24.35
CA ASP A 140 26.97 13.30 -25.24
C ASP A 140 25.92 14.41 -25.20
N THR A 141 26.00 15.33 -26.16
CA THR A 141 25.07 16.46 -26.30
C THR A 141 23.61 16.04 -26.48
N GLY A 142 23.36 14.87 -27.10
CA GLY A 142 22.01 14.34 -27.28
C GLY A 142 21.44 13.81 -25.96
N ALA A 143 22.25 13.10 -25.18
CA ALA A 143 21.88 12.64 -23.85
C ALA A 143 21.68 13.80 -22.87
N ILE A 144 22.54 14.82 -22.89
CA ILE A 144 22.40 16.04 -22.07
C ILE A 144 21.02 16.67 -22.27
N THR A 145 20.62 16.88 -23.52
CA THR A 145 19.33 17.53 -23.84
C THR A 145 18.15 16.72 -23.30
N LYS A 146 18.18 15.39 -23.47
CA LYS A 146 17.12 14.50 -22.96
C LYS A 146 17.08 14.44 -21.43
N LEU A 147 18.24 14.35 -20.76
CA LEU A 147 18.34 14.35 -19.31
C LEU A 147 17.89 15.67 -18.71
N GLN A 148 18.23 16.79 -19.35
CA GLN A 148 17.77 18.12 -18.93
C GLN A 148 16.25 18.23 -19.08
N GLN A 149 15.68 17.79 -20.20
CA GLN A 149 14.22 17.76 -20.39
C GLN A 149 13.52 16.93 -19.30
N VAL A 150 14.03 15.74 -18.98
CA VAL A 150 13.46 14.89 -17.91
C VAL A 150 13.58 15.58 -16.54
N ALA A 151 14.70 16.25 -16.27
CA ALA A 151 14.89 16.99 -15.02
C ALA A 151 13.90 18.17 -14.89
N ASP A 152 13.70 18.94 -15.96
CA ASP A 152 12.78 20.08 -16.00
C ASP A 152 11.31 19.61 -15.84
N GLU A 153 10.93 18.54 -16.53
CA GLU A 153 9.61 17.90 -16.37
C GLU A 153 9.39 17.38 -14.95
N ARG A 154 10.40 16.73 -14.35
CA ARG A 154 10.33 16.22 -12.97
C ARG A 154 10.22 17.35 -11.95
N ALA A 155 10.98 18.42 -12.11
CA ALA A 155 10.91 19.59 -11.24
C ALA A 155 9.52 20.23 -11.26
N THR A 156 8.93 20.36 -12.47
CA THR A 156 7.57 20.86 -12.65
C THR A 156 6.54 19.97 -11.93
N LEU A 157 6.62 18.65 -12.12
CA LEU A 157 5.71 17.71 -11.45
C LEU A 157 5.90 17.67 -9.94
N GLN A 158 7.11 17.81 -9.43
CA GLN A 158 7.38 17.88 -7.98
C GLN A 158 6.78 19.15 -7.36
N SER A 159 6.89 20.29 -8.03
CA SER A 159 6.22 21.52 -7.60
C SER A 159 4.71 21.31 -7.56
N MET A 160 4.12 20.77 -8.63
CA MET A 160 2.69 20.47 -8.71
C MET A 160 2.22 19.51 -7.60
N ARG A 161 3.01 18.46 -7.32
CA ARG A 161 2.72 17.49 -6.26
C ARG A 161 2.61 18.18 -4.90
N ARG A 162 3.53 19.11 -4.62
CA ARG A 162 3.53 19.90 -3.39
C ARG A 162 2.27 20.76 -3.27
N GLU A 163 1.89 21.49 -4.32
CA GLU A 163 0.65 22.29 -4.31
C GLU A 163 -0.59 21.41 -4.03
N ILE A 164 -0.65 20.20 -4.61
CA ILE A 164 -1.75 19.26 -4.37
C ILE A 164 -1.79 18.81 -2.90
N GLU A 165 -0.63 18.51 -2.31
CA GLU A 165 -0.51 18.15 -0.89
C GLU A 165 -0.98 19.29 0.02
N GLU A 166 -0.58 20.53 -0.28
CA GLU A 166 -0.99 21.75 0.44
C GLU A 166 -2.52 21.97 0.33
N ALA A 167 -3.09 21.80 -0.86
CA ALA A 167 -4.53 21.86 -1.08
C ALA A 167 -5.30 20.75 -0.34
N ILE A 168 -4.81 19.51 -0.33
CA ILE A 168 -5.42 18.42 0.45
C ILE A 168 -5.39 18.75 1.94
N HIS A 169 -4.28 19.29 2.44
CA HIS A 169 -4.16 19.67 3.84
C HIS A 169 -5.18 20.76 4.21
N ALA A 170 -5.27 21.83 3.42
CA ALA A 170 -6.24 22.90 3.64
C ALA A 170 -7.70 22.41 3.49
N GLY A 171 -7.98 21.52 2.54
CA GLY A 171 -9.32 20.94 2.37
C GLY A 171 -9.74 20.06 3.54
N ARG A 172 -8.83 19.27 4.12
CA ARG A 172 -9.10 18.50 5.34
C ARG A 172 -9.28 19.38 6.57
N GLU A 173 -8.60 20.52 6.63
CA GLU A 173 -8.84 21.54 7.66
C GLU A 173 -10.25 22.13 7.49
N ALA A 174 -10.63 22.53 6.27
CA ALA A 174 -11.96 23.05 5.97
C ALA A 174 -13.07 22.04 6.32
N GLN A 175 -12.92 20.78 5.91
CA GLN A 175 -13.86 19.70 6.22
C GLN A 175 -14.12 19.58 7.72
N ARG A 176 -13.07 19.46 8.54
CA ARG A 176 -13.20 19.31 10.01
C ARG A 176 -13.89 20.48 10.67
N VAL A 177 -13.61 21.70 10.21
CA VAL A 177 -14.20 22.91 10.80
C VAL A 177 -15.64 23.09 10.33
N LEU A 178 -15.97 22.69 9.10
CA LEU A 178 -17.35 22.63 8.59
C LEU A 178 -18.20 21.62 9.36
N ASP A 179 -17.71 20.40 9.57
CA ASP A 179 -18.39 19.38 10.39
C ASP A 179 -18.71 19.94 11.79
N SER A 180 -17.71 20.57 12.41
CA SER A 180 -17.86 21.20 13.73
C SER A 180 -18.89 22.33 13.74
N ALA A 181 -19.08 23.04 12.62
CA ALA A 181 -20.06 24.10 12.48
C ALA A 181 -21.47 23.54 12.25
N VAL A 182 -21.60 22.50 11.41
CA VAL A 182 -22.86 21.77 11.17
C VAL A 182 -23.38 21.16 12.47
N ASP A 183 -22.53 20.48 13.24
CA ASP A 183 -22.90 19.89 14.53
C ASP A 183 -23.41 20.92 15.53
N GLN A 184 -22.73 22.09 15.59
CA GLN A 184 -23.12 23.17 16.49
C GLN A 184 -24.48 23.76 16.11
N LEU A 185 -24.74 23.94 14.81
CA LEU A 185 -26.04 24.42 14.32
C LEU A 185 -27.15 23.40 14.56
N GLY A 186 -26.87 22.09 14.41
CA GLY A 186 -27.80 21.03 14.74
C GLY A 186 -28.18 21.01 16.23
N ASN A 187 -27.20 21.22 17.11
CA ASN A 187 -27.44 21.34 18.55
C ASN A 187 -28.25 22.60 18.89
N ALA A 188 -28.01 23.72 18.19
CA ALA A 188 -28.76 24.96 18.35
C ALA A 188 -30.21 24.85 17.85
N GLU A 189 -30.46 24.14 16.75
CA GLU A 189 -31.79 23.82 16.21
C GLU A 189 -32.60 22.96 17.20
N GLY A 190 -31.97 21.95 17.82
CA GLY A 190 -32.60 21.13 18.87
C GLY A 190 -32.95 21.89 20.16
N MET A 191 -32.11 22.84 20.56
CA MET A 191 -32.35 23.71 21.72
C MET A 191 -33.43 24.78 21.46
N SER A 192 -33.57 25.20 20.20
CA SER A 192 -34.60 26.15 19.73
C SER A 192 -36.02 25.55 19.80
N MET A 193 -36.19 24.28 19.46
CA MET A 193 -37.49 23.59 19.59
C MET A 193 -37.98 23.49 21.04
N TRP A 194 -37.06 23.41 22.01
CA TRP A 194 -37.40 23.37 23.44
C TRP A 194 -37.99 24.70 23.96
N ASP A 195 -37.61 25.84 23.37
CA ASP A 195 -38.06 27.19 23.76
C ASP A 195 -39.49 27.49 23.26
N THR A 196 -39.93 26.84 22.19
CA THR A 196 -41.28 27.02 21.61
C THR A 196 -42.36 26.25 22.37
N PHE A 197 -42.01 25.18 23.09
CA PHE A 197 -42.98 24.35 23.82
C PHE A 197 -43.11 24.65 25.33
N LEU A 198 -42.15 25.37 25.94
CA LEU A 198 -42.14 25.68 27.37
C LEU A 198 -41.86 27.17 27.57
N GLY A 199 -42.91 27.98 27.52
CA GLY A 199 -42.84 29.45 27.54
C GLY A 199 -41.86 30.05 28.56
N GLY A 200 -40.85 30.73 28.02
CA GLY A 200 -40.28 32.02 28.48
C GLY A 200 -39.90 32.17 29.95
N GLY A 201 -38.59 32.18 30.23
CA GLY A 201 -38.03 32.71 31.47
C GLY A 201 -36.59 33.18 31.31
N MET A 202 -36.20 34.25 32.03
CA MET A 202 -34.88 34.93 31.98
C MET A 202 -33.64 34.03 32.11
N VAL A 203 -33.78 32.76 32.53
CA VAL A 203 -32.69 31.78 32.61
C VAL A 203 -32.30 31.23 31.22
N VAL A 204 -33.21 31.23 30.24
CA VAL A 204 -32.95 30.75 28.87
C VAL A 204 -32.08 31.74 28.08
N THR A 205 -32.12 33.03 28.42
CA THR A 205 -31.41 34.09 27.69
C THR A 205 -29.89 34.02 27.84
N ALA A 206 -29.37 33.62 29.01
CA ALA A 206 -27.92 33.54 29.26
C ALA A 206 -27.26 32.35 28.55
N MET A 207 -27.93 31.19 28.50
CA MET A 207 -27.48 30.03 27.71
C MET A 207 -27.60 30.28 26.19
N LYS A 208 -28.61 31.04 25.75
CA LYS A 208 -28.70 31.51 24.35
C LYS A 208 -27.49 32.35 23.95
N TYR A 209 -27.02 33.26 24.80
CA TYR A 209 -25.88 34.12 24.49
C TYR A 209 -24.56 33.34 24.36
N SER A 210 -24.32 32.32 25.19
CA SER A 210 -23.11 31.48 25.07
C SER A 210 -23.13 30.59 23.84
N SER A 211 -24.28 29.99 23.51
CA SER A 211 -24.42 29.09 22.36
C SER A 211 -24.37 29.83 21.03
N ILE A 212 -24.95 31.04 20.95
CA ILE A 212 -24.89 31.90 19.75
C ILE A 212 -23.46 32.42 19.52
N ASN A 213 -22.78 32.94 20.54
CA ASN A 213 -21.39 33.41 20.40
C ASN A 213 -20.42 32.27 20.04
N SER A 214 -20.64 31.05 20.56
CA SER A 214 -19.81 29.89 20.21
C SER A 214 -20.04 29.38 18.78
N SER A 215 -21.23 29.61 18.23
CA SER A 215 -21.56 29.28 16.84
C SER A 215 -20.88 30.26 15.88
N ASP A 216 -20.85 31.55 16.24
CA ASP A 216 -20.19 32.62 15.46
C ASP A 216 -18.68 32.37 15.27
N ASP A 217 -17.97 31.97 16.34
CA ASP A 217 -16.54 31.63 16.25
C ASP A 217 -16.26 30.39 15.36
N LYS A 218 -17.09 29.34 15.45
CA LYS A 218 -16.95 28.14 14.60
C LYS A 218 -17.19 28.45 13.13
N ILE A 219 -18.20 29.26 12.85
CA ILE A 219 -18.56 29.72 11.53
C ILE A 219 -17.44 30.58 10.91
N HIS A 220 -16.89 31.53 11.68
CA HIS A 220 -15.75 32.33 11.24
C HIS A 220 -14.49 31.48 10.98
N ARG A 221 -14.28 30.41 11.76
CA ARG A 221 -13.19 29.45 11.48
C ARG A 221 -13.44 28.69 10.18
N ALA A 222 -14.67 28.25 9.92
CA ALA A 222 -15.03 27.54 8.69
C ALA A 222 -14.77 28.43 7.47
N GLN A 223 -15.15 29.70 7.55
CA GLN A 223 -14.87 30.71 6.52
C GLN A 223 -13.37 30.86 6.23
N ARG A 224 -12.54 31.00 7.27
CA ARG A 224 -11.09 31.13 7.08
C ARG A 224 -10.48 29.86 6.46
N ALA A 225 -10.89 28.69 6.93
CA ALA A 225 -10.38 27.42 6.43
C ALA A 225 -10.75 27.20 4.95
N LEU A 226 -11.99 27.52 4.56
CA LEU A 226 -12.43 27.46 3.17
C LEU A 226 -11.72 28.46 2.26
N ARG A 227 -11.51 29.71 2.71
CA ARG A 227 -10.73 30.70 1.94
C ARG A 227 -9.30 30.23 1.71
N ARG A 228 -8.68 29.63 2.73
CA ARG A 228 -7.37 29.02 2.57
C ARG A 228 -7.41 27.90 1.54
N PHE A 229 -8.34 26.96 1.67
CA PHE A 229 -8.50 25.87 0.71
C PHE A 229 -8.72 26.37 -0.72
N GLN A 230 -9.49 27.44 -0.89
CA GLN A 230 -9.69 28.13 -2.16
C GLN A 230 -8.38 28.66 -2.75
N SER A 231 -7.53 29.29 -1.94
CA SER A 231 -6.21 29.77 -2.36
C SER A 231 -5.31 28.61 -2.81
N GLU A 232 -5.17 27.56 -2.00
CA GLU A 232 -4.32 26.41 -2.37
C GLU A 232 -4.84 25.72 -3.65
N LEU A 233 -6.17 25.66 -3.84
CA LEU A 233 -6.76 25.14 -5.08
C LEU A 233 -6.41 25.99 -6.30
N ALA A 234 -6.29 27.32 -6.15
CA ALA A 234 -5.87 28.20 -7.23
C ALA A 234 -4.41 27.96 -7.61
N ASP A 235 -3.55 27.69 -6.63
CA ASP A 235 -2.14 27.37 -6.88
C ASP A 235 -2.00 26.05 -7.64
N VAL A 236 -2.74 25.00 -7.28
CA VAL A 236 -2.80 23.74 -8.06
C VAL A 236 -3.21 23.98 -9.53
N GLU A 237 -4.12 24.94 -9.78
CA GLU A 237 -4.59 25.26 -11.13
C GLU A 237 -3.55 25.95 -12.00
N ASN A 238 -2.73 26.82 -11.40
CA ASN A 238 -1.65 27.49 -12.11
C ASN A 238 -0.66 26.48 -12.71
N PHE A 239 -0.53 25.29 -12.11
CA PHE A 239 0.30 24.20 -12.61
C PHE A 239 -0.44 23.24 -13.57
N ASP A 240 -1.77 23.15 -13.50
CA ASP A 240 -2.57 22.15 -14.23
C ASP A 240 -3.66 22.76 -15.12
N THR A 241 -3.25 23.56 -16.10
CA THR A 241 -4.16 24.26 -17.03
C THR A 241 -5.02 23.32 -17.90
N ALA A 242 -4.73 22.02 -17.95
CA ALA A 242 -5.30 21.12 -18.95
C ALA A 242 -6.32 20.09 -18.41
N ARG A 243 -6.37 19.78 -17.10
CA ARG A 243 -7.11 18.60 -16.63
C ARG A 243 -7.82 18.66 -15.29
N LEU A 244 -7.69 19.73 -14.49
CA LEU A 244 -8.57 19.93 -13.35
C LEU A 244 -9.89 20.56 -13.82
N THR A 245 -10.64 19.83 -14.65
CA THR A 245 -12.01 20.17 -15.09
C THR A 245 -13.01 19.89 -13.97
N VAL A 246 -12.65 20.22 -12.75
CA VAL A 246 -13.64 20.32 -11.68
C VAL A 246 -14.58 21.44 -12.09
N ASN A 247 -15.88 21.32 -11.83
CA ASN A 247 -16.85 22.42 -11.94
C ASN A 247 -16.45 23.56 -10.96
N LYS A 248 -15.35 24.23 -11.28
CA LYS A 248 -14.59 25.11 -10.40
C LYS A 248 -15.06 26.54 -10.53
N ARG A 249 -15.61 26.91 -11.69
CA ARG A 249 -16.47 28.09 -11.80
C ARG A 249 -17.59 28.01 -10.77
N ASP A 250 -18.16 26.83 -10.57
CA ASP A 250 -19.27 26.70 -9.65
C ASP A 250 -18.79 26.79 -8.19
N PHE A 251 -17.73 26.10 -7.77
CA PHE A 251 -17.22 26.20 -6.38
C PHE A 251 -16.61 27.57 -6.04
N LEU A 252 -15.84 28.20 -6.95
CA LEU A 252 -15.24 29.52 -6.72
C LEU A 252 -16.28 30.65 -6.76
N ASN A 253 -17.26 30.59 -7.66
CA ASN A 253 -18.36 31.55 -7.67
C ASN A 253 -19.34 31.29 -6.51
N PHE A 254 -19.50 30.03 -6.09
CA PHE A 254 -20.33 29.64 -4.95
C PHE A 254 -19.72 30.05 -3.62
N SER A 255 -18.39 29.96 -3.45
CA SER A 255 -17.75 30.43 -2.22
C SER A 255 -17.97 31.92 -2.03
N ASP A 256 -17.81 32.72 -3.09
CA ASP A 256 -18.08 34.17 -3.02
C ASP A 256 -19.56 34.45 -2.70
N PHE A 257 -20.50 33.73 -3.32
CA PHE A 257 -21.93 33.86 -3.02
C PHE A 257 -22.33 33.38 -1.61
N PHE A 258 -21.75 32.28 -1.14
CA PHE A 258 -21.97 31.68 0.18
C PHE A 258 -21.40 32.55 1.30
N PHE A 259 -20.22 33.14 1.08
CA PHE A 259 -19.59 34.06 2.03
C PHE A 259 -20.31 35.40 2.13
N ASP A 260 -20.89 35.91 1.05
CA ASP A 260 -21.55 37.23 1.03
C ASP A 260 -23.00 37.19 1.56
N ASN A 261 -23.76 36.10 1.32
CA ASN A 261 -25.20 36.06 1.61
C ASN A 261 -25.61 35.22 2.83
N MET A 262 -24.89 34.13 3.18
CA MET A 262 -25.37 33.21 4.21
C MET A 262 -24.91 33.62 5.62
N PHE A 263 -23.64 34.01 5.77
CA PHE A 263 -23.05 34.32 7.08
C PHE A 263 -23.37 35.72 7.61
N THR A 264 -23.85 36.60 6.74
CA THR A 264 -24.29 37.95 7.12
C THR A 264 -25.73 37.93 7.67
N ASP A 265 -26.55 36.96 7.26
CA ASP A 265 -28.01 36.93 7.49
C ASP A 265 -28.51 35.88 8.51
N TRP A 266 -27.70 34.87 8.89
CA TRP A 266 -28.11 33.81 9.83
C TRP A 266 -28.34 34.28 11.28
N MET A 267 -28.03 35.56 11.58
CA MET A 267 -28.32 36.22 12.85
C MET A 267 -29.84 36.34 13.15
N VAL A 268 -30.70 35.91 12.20
CA VAL A 268 -32.15 35.83 12.33
C VAL A 268 -32.62 34.37 12.45
N HIS A 269 -33.39 34.09 13.50
CA HIS A 269 -33.86 32.76 13.93
C HIS A 269 -34.49 31.86 12.84
N SER A 270 -35.09 32.44 11.80
CA SER A 270 -35.77 31.68 10.73
C SER A 270 -34.82 31.04 9.71
N ARG A 271 -33.50 31.25 9.81
CA ARG A 271 -32.51 30.88 8.77
C ARG A 271 -31.50 29.81 9.19
N ILE A 272 -31.63 29.21 10.38
CA ILE A 272 -30.69 28.18 10.88
C ILE A 272 -30.74 26.91 10.03
N THR A 273 -31.94 26.44 9.66
CA THR A 273 -32.13 25.25 8.82
C THR A 273 -31.57 25.47 7.41
N ASP A 274 -31.75 26.67 6.83
CA ASP A 274 -31.17 27.04 5.53
C ASP A 274 -29.65 27.08 5.58
N ALA A 275 -29.07 27.66 6.63
CA ALA A 275 -27.61 27.73 6.81
C ALA A 275 -26.98 26.34 6.97
N LYS A 276 -27.65 25.44 7.70
CA LYS A 276 -27.22 24.05 7.84
C LYS A 276 -27.25 23.31 6.49
N SER A 277 -28.34 23.40 5.75
CA SER A 277 -28.45 22.75 4.43
C SER A 277 -27.39 23.26 3.44
N GLN A 278 -27.02 24.53 3.50
CA GLN A 278 -25.97 25.08 2.65
C GLN A 278 -24.57 24.60 3.11
N LEU A 279 -24.30 24.53 4.42
CA LEU A 279 -23.06 23.98 4.96
C LEU A 279 -22.86 22.51 4.60
N ASP A 280 -23.92 21.69 4.65
CA ASP A 280 -23.89 20.29 4.21
C ASP A 280 -23.52 20.19 2.71
N GLY A 281 -24.03 21.10 1.88
CA GLY A 281 -23.65 21.20 0.47
C GLY A 281 -22.17 21.54 0.27
N VAL A 282 -21.65 22.50 1.04
CA VAL A 282 -20.23 22.89 0.99
C VAL A 282 -19.33 21.73 1.42
N LEU A 283 -19.73 21.03 2.48
CA LEU A 283 -19.00 19.86 2.96
C LEU A 283 -18.92 18.78 1.88
N ALA A 284 -20.03 18.48 1.21
CA ALA A 284 -20.06 17.51 0.11
C ALA A 284 -19.14 17.92 -1.05
N ASP A 285 -19.06 19.22 -1.36
CA ASP A 285 -18.14 19.75 -2.37
C ASP A 285 -16.67 19.63 -1.94
N VAL A 286 -16.34 19.98 -0.70
CA VAL A 286 -14.99 19.83 -0.15
C VAL A 286 -14.55 18.36 -0.22
N GLU A 287 -15.43 17.43 0.18
CA GLU A 287 -15.15 16.00 0.09
C GLU A 287 -14.93 15.52 -1.35
N ARG A 288 -15.74 16.01 -2.29
CA ARG A 288 -15.60 15.70 -3.72
C ARG A 288 -14.25 16.19 -4.25
N ILE A 289 -13.89 17.43 -3.98
CA ILE A 289 -12.62 18.02 -4.41
C ILE A 289 -11.44 17.29 -3.76
N LEU A 290 -11.52 16.92 -2.47
CA LEU A 290 -10.49 16.12 -1.80
C LEU A 290 -10.26 14.76 -2.48
N ARG A 291 -11.31 14.10 -2.96
CA ARG A 291 -11.19 12.86 -3.74
C ARG A 291 -10.47 13.10 -5.06
N GLU A 292 -10.85 14.15 -5.78
CA GLU A 292 -10.23 14.55 -7.05
C GLU A 292 -8.74 14.88 -6.88
N LEU A 293 -8.37 15.64 -5.83
CA LEU A 293 -6.99 15.95 -5.49
C LEU A 293 -6.18 14.70 -5.13
N ALA A 294 -6.76 13.78 -4.36
CA ALA A 294 -6.09 12.53 -4.00
C ALA A 294 -5.82 11.65 -5.23
N ASP A 295 -6.75 11.59 -6.18
CA ASP A 295 -6.54 10.89 -7.45
C ASP A 295 -5.52 11.61 -8.34
N ARG A 296 -5.50 12.94 -8.34
CA ARG A 296 -4.48 13.71 -9.05
C ARG A 296 -3.09 13.47 -8.48
N LEU A 297 -2.95 13.47 -7.15
CA LEU A 297 -1.70 13.17 -6.45
C LEU A 297 -1.12 11.82 -6.88
N LYS A 298 -1.94 10.76 -6.86
CA LYS A 298 -1.53 9.42 -7.31
C LYS A 298 -1.05 9.40 -8.77
N ARG A 299 -1.71 10.15 -9.66
CA ARG A 299 -1.30 10.25 -11.07
C ARG A 299 0.03 10.99 -11.20
N THR A 300 0.19 12.10 -10.49
CA THR A 300 1.43 12.87 -10.46
C THR A 300 2.60 12.03 -9.92
N ASP A 301 2.39 11.25 -8.86
CA ASP A 301 3.39 10.31 -8.33
C ASP A 301 3.78 9.25 -9.37
N ALA A 302 2.80 8.69 -10.08
CA ALA A 302 3.06 7.72 -11.14
C ALA A 302 3.81 8.33 -12.33
N GLU A 303 3.54 9.59 -12.69
CA GLU A 303 4.27 10.33 -13.72
C GLU A 303 5.72 10.62 -13.30
N ILE A 304 5.95 11.03 -12.05
CA ILE A 304 7.29 11.21 -11.48
C ILE A 304 8.09 9.89 -11.52
N ALA A 305 7.46 8.76 -11.14
CA ALA A 305 8.09 7.45 -11.20
C ALA A 305 8.45 7.03 -12.63
N ARG A 306 7.58 7.32 -13.62
CA ARG A 306 7.86 7.08 -15.04
C ARG A 306 9.03 7.92 -15.56
N LEU A 307 9.16 9.18 -15.14
CA LEU A 307 10.30 10.01 -15.51
C LEU A 307 11.61 9.50 -14.90
N ALA A 308 11.58 8.99 -13.66
CA ALA A 308 12.74 8.35 -13.06
C ALA A 308 13.18 7.10 -13.84
N GLU A 309 12.23 6.31 -14.35
CA GLU A 309 12.57 5.16 -15.20
C GLU A 309 13.12 5.60 -16.57
N ARG A 310 12.52 6.63 -17.18
CA ARG A 310 13.02 7.21 -18.44
C ARG A 310 14.43 7.79 -18.29
N GLU A 311 14.75 8.41 -17.16
CA GLU A 311 16.11 8.86 -16.83
C GLU A 311 17.10 7.68 -16.83
N LYS A 312 16.73 6.58 -16.16
CA LYS A 312 17.53 5.34 -16.17
C LYS A 312 17.68 4.78 -17.58
N GLU A 313 16.62 4.72 -18.39
CA GLU A 313 16.68 4.25 -19.78
C GLU A 313 17.65 5.08 -20.63
N ILE A 314 17.65 6.40 -20.46
CA ILE A 314 18.59 7.29 -21.15
C ILE A 314 20.03 6.99 -20.71
N ILE A 315 20.27 6.84 -19.41
CA ILE A 315 21.59 6.48 -18.88
C ILE A 315 22.01 5.09 -19.36
N LEU A 316 21.07 4.15 -19.53
CA LEU A 316 21.34 2.78 -19.96
C LEU A 316 21.53 2.62 -21.47
N SER A 317 21.07 3.58 -22.29
CA SER A 317 21.24 3.60 -23.75
C SER A 317 22.70 3.71 -24.19
#